data_AF-A0A8H3LS70-F1
#
_entry.id   AF-A0A8H3LS70-F1
#
_cell.length_a   1.000
_cell.length_b   1.000
_cell.length_c   1.000
_cell.angle_alpha   90.00
_cell.angle_beta   90.00
_cell.angle_gamma   90.00
#
_symmetry.space_group_name_H-M   'P 1'
#
loop_
_entity.id
_entity.type
_entity.pdbx_description
1 polymer ?
#
loop_
_entity_poly.entity_id
_entity_poly.type
_entity_poly.pdbx_seq_one_letter_code
_entity_poly.pdbx_strand_id
1 'polypeptide(L)'
;MAVIFPDDVRKWSPEHVKKYLENHVSSSVYNEDDIKKINEQNVHGKAFLRLTETILTNENGPFKIKFGSAIDIIELVEKLVEKQATSVLKIKPQSSEKIKPSKALFTCNHNVINSTVTLALYTLVIYFFGIITSVFVLDNNLGKFPYSESMPDSESLPESWTMRSAQIILYWIDTLLNDSIRVPTGSF
;
A
#
# COMPACT_ATOMS: atom_id res chain seq x y z
N MET A 1 9.16 32.62 22.21
CA MET A 1 8.14 32.07 23.13
C MET A 1 8.25 30.56 23.17
N ALA A 2 8.22 29.94 24.35
CA ALA A 2 8.18 28.49 24.44
C ALA A 2 6.79 27.98 24.04
N VAL A 3 6.66 27.39 22.86
CA VAL A 3 5.45 26.66 22.43
C VAL A 3 5.24 25.48 23.39
N ILE A 4 4.12 25.49 24.10
CA ILE A 4 3.72 24.46 25.05
C ILE A 4 3.06 23.34 24.27
N PHE A 5 3.61 22.12 24.28
CA PHE A 5 3.02 21.00 23.56
C PHE A 5 1.87 20.38 24.37
N PRO A 6 0.64 20.29 23.81
CA PRO A 6 -0.41 19.48 24.40
C PRO A 6 0.00 18.00 24.45
N ASP A 7 -0.30 17.31 25.54
CA ASP A 7 -0.04 15.87 25.67
C ASP A 7 -0.78 15.03 24.60
N ASP A 8 -1.97 15.48 24.23
CA ASP A 8 -2.77 14.89 23.17
C ASP A 8 -2.38 15.52 21.82
N VAL A 9 -1.77 14.71 20.96
CA VAL A 9 -1.32 15.12 19.62
C VAL A 9 -2.49 15.61 18.77
N ARG A 10 -3.70 15.09 19.00
CA ARG A 10 -4.90 15.49 18.25
C ARG A 10 -5.29 16.95 18.48
N LYS A 11 -4.78 17.58 19.55
CA LYS A 11 -5.01 19.00 19.91
C LYS A 11 -3.92 19.93 19.39
N TRP A 12 -2.93 19.42 18.67
CA TRP A 12 -1.86 20.25 18.13
C TRP A 12 -2.37 21.22 17.05
N SER A 13 -2.00 22.50 17.20
CA SER A 13 -2.12 23.50 16.13
C SER A 13 -1.05 23.26 15.05
N PRO A 14 -1.16 23.88 13.87
CA PRO A 14 -0.12 23.84 12.85
C PRO A 14 1.25 24.29 13.36
N GLU A 15 1.31 25.25 14.29
CA GLU A 15 2.58 25.71 14.87
C GLU A 15 3.24 24.63 15.75
N HIS A 16 2.43 23.84 16.46
CA HIS A 16 2.93 22.70 17.23
C HIS A 16 3.51 21.63 16.31
N VAL A 17 2.81 21.31 15.21
CA VAL A 17 3.28 20.34 14.21
C VAL A 17 4.60 20.81 13.59
N LYS A 18 4.65 22.07 13.15
CA LYS A 18 5.87 22.68 12.60
C LYS A 18 7.04 22.57 13.57
N LYS A 19 6.86 23.01 14.81
CA LYS A 19 7.93 22.99 15.81
C LYS A 19 8.36 21.57 16.18
N TYR A 20 7.44 20.62 16.19
CA TYR A 20 7.77 19.22 16.44
C TYR A 20 8.70 18.66 15.34
N LEU A 21 8.41 18.98 14.07
CA LEU A 21 9.26 18.58 12.94
C LEU A 21 10.62 19.29 12.98
N GLU A 22 10.66 20.58 13.30
CA GLU A 22 11.91 21.34 13.45
C GLU A 22 12.81 20.75 14.54
N ASN A 23 12.24 20.33 15.67
CA ASN A 23 12.98 19.71 16.76
C ASN A 23 13.66 18.37 16.37
N HIS A 24 13.16 17.69 15.33
CA HIS A 24 13.69 16.39 14.89
C HIS A 24 14.47 16.49 13.57
N VAL A 25 14.58 17.69 12.98
CA VAL A 25 15.24 17.91 11.68
C VAL A 25 16.70 17.48 11.68
N SER A 26 17.41 17.65 12.81
CA SER A 26 18.83 17.31 12.93
C SER A 26 19.10 15.80 12.87
N SER A 27 18.08 14.98 13.10
CA SER A 27 18.17 13.51 13.11
C SER A 27 17.49 12.85 11.91
N SER A 28 17.05 13.63 10.92
CA SER A 28 16.22 13.16 9.82
C SER A 28 16.75 13.57 8.45
N VAL A 29 16.26 12.89 7.42
CA VAL A 29 16.50 13.14 6.00
C VAL A 29 15.65 14.32 5.49
N TYR A 30 14.48 14.57 6.07
CA TYR A 30 13.66 15.72 5.70
C TYR A 30 14.30 17.04 6.13
N ASN A 31 14.01 18.10 5.37
CA ASN A 31 14.62 19.41 5.54
C ASN A 31 13.59 20.52 5.78
N GLU A 32 14.06 21.76 5.92
CA GLU A 32 13.21 22.91 6.21
C GLU A 32 12.24 23.24 5.06
N ASP A 33 12.60 22.93 3.81
CA ASP A 33 11.69 23.06 2.67
C ASP A 33 10.51 22.09 2.80
N ASP A 34 10.76 20.85 3.21
CA ASP A 34 9.71 19.85 3.43
C ASP A 34 8.79 20.25 4.60
N ILE A 35 9.35 20.80 5.68
CA ILE A 35 8.57 21.37 6.80
C ILE A 35 7.70 22.53 6.32
N LYS A 36 8.25 23.41 5.48
CA LYS A 36 7.52 24.55 4.93
C LYS A 36 6.31 24.10 4.12
N LYS A 37 6.47 23.11 3.24
CA LYS A 37 5.37 22.53 2.46
C LYS A 37 4.26 21.98 3.36
N ILE A 38 4.61 21.33 4.47
CA ILE A 38 3.62 20.82 5.44
C ILE A 38 2.89 21.97 6.14
N ASN A 39 3.64 22.99 6.57
CA ASN A 39 3.08 24.13 7.29
C ASN A 39 2.14 24.97 6.40
N GLU A 40 2.45 25.14 5.12
CA GLU A 40 1.61 25.84 4.14
C GLU A 40 0.22 25.20 3.99
N GLN A 41 0.09 23.90 4.24
CA GLN A 41 -1.18 23.18 4.19
C GLN A 41 -1.99 23.25 5.50
N ASN A 42 -1.56 24.05 6.49
CA ASN A 42 -2.22 24.20 7.78
C ASN A 42 -2.51 22.84 8.48
N VAL A 43 -1.54 21.93 8.41
CA VAL A 43 -1.67 20.58 8.98
C VAL A 43 -1.75 20.68 10.50
N HIS A 44 -2.93 20.38 11.04
CA HIS A 44 -3.19 20.27 12.47
C HIS A 44 -3.00 18.83 12.94
N GLY A 45 -2.93 18.60 14.26
CA GLY A 45 -2.59 17.31 14.85
C GLY A 45 -3.37 16.11 14.34
N LYS A 46 -4.69 16.25 14.11
CA LYS A 46 -5.51 15.17 13.53
C LYS A 46 -5.11 14.82 12.10
N ALA A 47 -4.80 15.84 11.29
CA ALA A 47 -4.34 15.64 9.92
C ALA A 47 -2.92 15.06 9.91
N PHE A 48 -2.05 15.51 10.82
CA PHE A 48 -0.70 15.00 10.99
C PHE A 48 -0.69 13.49 11.26
N LEU A 49 -1.55 13.01 12.17
CA LEU A 49 -1.72 11.59 12.47
C LEU A 49 -2.33 10.75 11.33
N ARG A 50 -2.85 11.39 10.27
CA ARG A 50 -3.43 10.74 9.09
C ARG A 50 -2.54 10.85 7.87
N LEU A 51 -1.36 11.48 7.99
CA LEU A 51 -0.42 11.54 6.90
C LEU A 51 0.04 10.12 6.57
N THR A 52 -0.01 9.81 5.28
CA THR A 52 0.50 8.56 4.73
C THR A 52 1.56 8.89 3.70
N GLU A 53 2.38 7.89 3.37
CA GLU A 53 3.38 8.01 2.31
C GLU A 53 2.78 8.56 1.03
N THR A 54 1.66 7.98 0.58
CA THR A 54 0.98 8.41 -0.63
C THR A 54 0.54 9.87 -0.57
N ILE A 55 0.08 10.36 0.58
CA ILE A 55 -0.33 11.77 0.71
C ILE A 55 0.89 12.70 0.60
N LEU A 56 2.02 12.31 1.18
CA LEU A 56 3.23 13.11 1.18
C LEU A 56 3.95 13.10 -0.17
N THR A 57 4.00 11.95 -0.85
CA THR A 57 4.78 11.75 -2.08
C THR A 57 4.00 12.01 -3.37
N ASN A 58 2.66 12.11 -3.32
CA ASN A 58 1.84 12.36 -4.50
C ASN A 58 2.30 13.62 -5.25
N GLU A 59 2.75 13.46 -6.49
CA GLU A 59 3.25 14.53 -7.36
C GLU A 59 2.16 15.56 -7.71
N ASN A 60 0.90 15.11 -7.77
CA ASN A 60 -0.29 15.94 -7.93
C ASN A 60 -0.87 16.41 -6.59
N GLY A 61 -0.25 16.01 -5.48
CA GLY A 61 -0.67 16.34 -4.13
C GLY A 61 -0.16 17.70 -3.67
N PRO A 62 -0.65 18.16 -2.51
CA PRO A 62 -0.27 19.46 -1.95
C PRO A 62 1.14 19.46 -1.32
N PHE A 63 1.69 18.29 -0.97
CA PHE A 63 2.93 18.18 -0.21
C PHE A 63 4.17 17.94 -1.08
N LYS A 64 4.10 17.08 -2.11
CA LYS A 64 5.20 16.80 -3.07
C LYS A 64 6.57 16.64 -2.38
N ILE A 65 6.59 15.81 -1.33
CA ILE A 65 7.77 15.50 -0.54
C ILE A 65 8.46 14.29 -1.17
N LYS A 66 9.80 14.30 -1.16
CA LYS A 66 10.57 13.17 -1.68
C LYS A 66 10.33 11.93 -0.82
N PHE A 67 10.34 10.76 -1.43
CA PHE A 67 10.10 9.49 -0.74
C PHE A 67 10.93 9.33 0.55
N GLY A 68 12.24 9.57 0.49
CA GLY A 68 13.10 9.47 1.69
C GLY A 68 12.66 10.40 2.83
N SER A 69 12.41 11.67 2.54
CA SER A 69 11.88 12.62 3.52
C SER A 69 10.50 12.21 4.05
N ALA A 70 9.63 11.65 3.20
CA ALA A 70 8.30 11.22 3.60
C ALA A 70 8.33 10.04 4.58
N ILE A 71 9.23 9.07 4.38
CA ILE A 71 9.39 7.92 5.28
C ILE A 71 9.77 8.37 6.69
N ASP A 72 10.75 9.26 6.83
CA ASP A 72 11.17 9.76 8.16
C ASP A 72 10.04 10.50 8.89
N ILE A 73 9.23 11.26 8.15
CA ILE A 73 8.09 11.98 8.72
C ILE A 73 7.02 10.98 9.20
N ILE A 74 6.79 9.91 8.47
CA ILE A 74 5.84 8.84 8.85
C ILE A 74 6.34 8.10 10.09
N GLU A 75 7.63 7.79 10.16
CA GLU A 75 8.22 7.14 11.35
C GLU A 75 8.01 8.00 12.61
N LEU A 76 8.15 9.33 12.49
CA LEU A 76 7.84 10.25 13.59
C LEU A 76 6.35 10.23 13.98
N VAL A 77 5.44 10.13 13.01
CA VAL A 77 4.00 10.02 13.26
C VAL A 77 3.69 8.70 13.97
N GLU A 78 4.29 7.59 13.56
CA GLU A 78 4.12 6.28 14.18
C GLU A 78 4.57 6.28 15.66
N LYS A 79 5.73 6.86 15.95
CA LYS A 79 6.23 7.04 17.33
C LYS A 79 5.24 7.83 18.20
N LEU A 80 4.57 8.84 17.64
CA LEU A 80 3.54 9.60 18.36
C LEU A 80 2.27 8.79 18.61
N VAL A 81 1.86 7.93 17.68
CA VAL A 81 0.72 7.04 17.87
C VAL A 81 1.02 6.00 18.95
N GLU A 82 2.21 5.40 18.93
CA GLU A 82 2.65 4.43 19.95
C GLU A 82 2.73 5.06 21.35
N LYS A 83 3.30 6.27 21.46
CA LYS A 83 3.37 7.01 22.73
C LYS A 83 1.97 7.30 23.29
N GLN A 84 1.00 7.64 22.43
CA GLN A 84 -0.38 7.86 22.85
C GLN A 84 -1.12 6.57 23.23
N ALA A 85 -0.85 5.44 22.55
CA ALA A 85 -1.40 4.15 22.95
C ALA A 85 -0.88 3.72 24.33
N THR A 86 0.39 3.99 24.61
CA THR A 86 1.04 3.66 25.88
C THR A 86 0.57 4.55 27.04
N SER A 87 0.23 5.81 26.78
CA SER A 87 -0.31 6.72 27.82
C SER A 87 -1.75 6.38 28.20
N VAL A 88 -2.58 5.90 27.27
CA VAL A 88 -3.95 5.44 27.55
C VAL A 88 -3.96 4.20 28.46
N LEU A 89 -2.96 3.31 28.34
CA LEU A 89 -2.81 2.16 29.23
C LEU A 89 -2.31 2.51 30.65
N LYS A 90 -1.83 3.75 30.88
CA LYS A 90 -1.32 4.19 32.18
C LYS A 90 -2.36 4.85 33.09
N ILE A 91 -3.63 4.96 32.69
CA ILE A 91 -4.69 5.59 33.49
C ILE A 91 -5.66 4.53 34.09
N LYS A 92 -5.14 3.76 35.07
CA LYS A 92 -5.71 3.41 36.42
C LYS A 92 -7.00 2.53 36.56
N PRO A 93 -7.28 1.76 37.66
CA PRO A 93 -6.54 1.47 38.92
C PRO A 93 -6.34 -0.02 39.30
N GLN A 94 -5.37 -0.22 40.20
CA GLN A 94 -5.41 -1.24 41.25
C GLN A 94 -6.61 -0.97 42.18
N SER A 95 -7.72 -1.68 42.02
CA SER A 95 -8.68 -2.01 43.08
C SER A 95 -9.68 -3.04 42.54
N SER A 96 -9.84 -4.12 43.31
CA SER A 96 -10.77 -5.23 43.14
C SER A 96 -12.19 -4.80 42.74
N GLU A 97 -12.77 -5.42 41.71
CA GLU A 97 -14.04 -6.17 41.80
C GLU A 97 -14.37 -6.87 40.47
N LYS A 98 -14.86 -8.11 40.54
CA LYS A 98 -15.42 -8.87 39.42
C LYS A 98 -16.47 -8.02 38.66
N ILE A 99 -16.46 -8.03 37.32
CA ILE A 99 -17.63 -8.24 36.44
C ILE A 99 -17.16 -8.40 34.97
N LYS A 100 -17.86 -9.29 34.27
CA LYS A 100 -17.70 -9.82 32.90
C LYS A 100 -17.51 -8.76 31.78
N PRO A 101 -16.97 -9.19 30.61
CA PRO A 101 -16.54 -8.31 29.53
C PRO A 101 -17.73 -7.81 28.68
N SER A 102 -17.91 -6.50 28.61
CA SER A 102 -18.75 -5.89 27.57
C SER A 102 -17.87 -5.42 26.43
N LYS A 103 -17.97 -6.17 25.34
CA LYS A 103 -17.42 -5.92 24.02
C LYS A 103 -18.09 -4.65 23.48
N ALA A 104 -17.41 -3.51 23.54
CA ALA A 104 -17.79 -2.32 22.78
C ALA A 104 -16.83 -2.18 21.60
N LEU A 105 -17.38 -2.58 20.46
CA LEU A 105 -16.83 -2.67 19.11
C LEU A 105 -16.28 -1.32 18.63
N PHE A 106 -14.98 -1.08 18.80
CA PHE A 106 -14.24 -0.16 17.91
C PHE A 106 -13.77 -0.97 16.71
N THR A 107 -14.58 -0.94 15.67
CA THR A 107 -14.27 -1.50 14.36
C THR A 107 -13.11 -0.72 13.74
N CYS A 108 -11.89 -1.25 13.88
CA CYS A 108 -10.72 -0.78 13.16
C CYS A 108 -10.61 -1.55 11.84
N ASN A 109 -11.36 -1.11 10.82
CA ASN A 109 -11.38 -1.71 9.49
C ASN A 109 -10.18 -1.27 8.64
N HIS A 110 -8.96 -1.66 9.03
CA HIS A 110 -7.80 -1.52 8.14
C HIS A 110 -6.86 -2.74 8.18
N ASN A 111 -6.88 -3.56 9.23
CA ASN A 111 -6.07 -4.79 9.29
C ASN A 111 -6.75 -6.00 8.62
N VAL A 112 -8.08 -6.04 8.57
CA VAL A 112 -8.84 -7.18 8.01
C VAL A 112 -8.84 -7.16 6.47
N ILE A 113 -8.81 -5.96 5.88
CA ILE A 113 -8.78 -5.78 4.42
C ILE A 113 -7.42 -6.24 3.88
N ASN A 114 -6.33 -5.85 4.52
CA ASN A 114 -5.00 -6.29 4.12
C ASN A 114 -4.86 -7.81 4.25
N SER A 115 -5.36 -8.43 5.33
CA SER A 115 -5.31 -9.89 5.48
C SER A 115 -6.16 -10.64 4.45
N THR A 116 -7.35 -10.14 4.12
CA THR A 116 -8.25 -10.78 3.14
C THR A 116 -7.73 -10.61 1.71
N VAL A 117 -7.23 -9.41 1.38
CA VAL A 117 -6.61 -9.13 0.07
C VAL A 117 -5.33 -9.94 -0.11
N THR A 118 -4.48 -10.05 0.93
CA THR A 118 -3.28 -10.90 0.87
C THR A 118 -3.65 -12.37 0.71
N LEU A 119 -4.69 -12.87 1.40
CA LEU A 119 -5.15 -14.25 1.25
C LEU A 119 -5.69 -14.51 -0.17
N ALA A 120 -6.48 -13.59 -0.71
CA ALA A 120 -7.02 -13.68 -2.06
C ALA A 120 -5.91 -13.63 -3.13
N LEU A 121 -4.93 -12.73 -2.95
CA LEU A 121 -3.76 -12.61 -3.83
C LEU A 121 -2.89 -13.87 -3.78
N TYR A 122 -2.66 -14.43 -2.59
CA TYR A 122 -1.88 -15.65 -2.42
C TYR A 122 -2.56 -16.86 -3.08
N THR A 123 -3.88 -16.97 -2.92
CA THR A 123 -4.70 -18.00 -3.58
C THR A 123 -4.62 -17.86 -5.11
N LEU A 124 -4.69 -16.63 -5.63
CA LEU A 124 -4.58 -16.34 -7.05
C LEU A 124 -3.19 -16.73 -7.61
N VAL A 125 -2.11 -16.36 -6.91
CA VAL A 125 -0.73 -16.68 -7.32
C VAL A 125 -0.48 -18.18 -7.34
N ILE A 126 -0.93 -18.91 -6.30
CA ILE A 126 -0.81 -20.37 -6.26
C ILE A 126 -1.64 -21.02 -7.37
N TYR A 127 -2.84 -20.50 -7.67
CA TYR A 127 -3.68 -21.02 -8.73
C TYR A 127 -3.04 -20.84 -10.12
N PHE A 128 -2.48 -19.66 -10.41
CA PHE A 128 -1.70 -19.44 -11.64
C PHE A 128 -0.47 -20.34 -11.70
N PHE A 129 0.27 -20.47 -10.59
CA PHE A 129 1.42 -21.37 -10.54
C PHE A 129 1.02 -22.83 -10.75
N GLY A 130 -0.11 -23.27 -10.20
CA GLY A 130 -0.68 -24.61 -10.41
C GLY A 130 -1.09 -24.85 -11.85
N ILE A 131 -1.71 -23.87 -12.52
CA ILE A 131 -2.05 -23.98 -13.96
C ILE A 131 -0.77 -24.05 -14.80
N ILE A 132 0.18 -23.13 -14.58
CA ILE A 132 1.42 -23.06 -15.35
C ILE A 132 2.24 -24.34 -15.17
N THR A 133 2.40 -24.81 -13.93
CA THR A 133 3.10 -26.07 -13.65
C THR A 133 2.34 -27.28 -14.15
N SER A 134 0.99 -27.31 -14.09
CA SER A 134 0.20 -28.41 -14.67
C SER A 134 0.32 -28.47 -16.19
N VAL A 135 0.36 -27.32 -16.88
CA VAL A 135 0.60 -27.27 -18.34
C VAL A 135 2.00 -27.77 -18.66
N PHE A 136 3.01 -27.33 -17.90
CA PHE A 136 4.40 -27.76 -18.08
C PHE A 136 4.62 -29.24 -17.74
N VAL A 137 3.92 -29.76 -16.72
CA VAL A 137 3.93 -31.18 -16.35
C VAL A 137 3.17 -32.01 -17.38
N LEU A 138 2.06 -31.51 -17.95
CA LEU A 138 1.42 -32.18 -19.08
C LEU A 138 2.37 -32.22 -20.28
N ASP A 139 2.99 -31.10 -20.66
CA ASP A 139 3.93 -31.04 -21.79
C ASP A 139 5.16 -31.92 -21.57
N ASN A 140 5.70 -31.99 -20.35
CA ASN A 140 6.80 -32.89 -20.01
C ASN A 140 6.40 -34.38 -20.00
N ASN A 141 5.11 -34.69 -19.89
CA ASN A 141 4.58 -36.06 -19.98
C ASN A 141 4.01 -36.39 -21.38
N LEU A 142 3.79 -35.40 -22.26
CA LEU A 142 3.39 -35.64 -23.65
C LEU A 142 4.46 -36.39 -24.46
N GLY A 143 5.71 -36.47 -23.96
CA GLY A 143 6.77 -37.31 -24.53
C GLY A 143 6.74 -38.78 -24.13
N LYS A 144 5.80 -39.24 -23.28
CA LYS A 144 5.71 -40.64 -22.81
C LYS A 144 4.25 -41.14 -22.80
N PHE A 145 3.60 -41.13 -23.97
CA PHE A 145 2.46 -42.02 -24.20
C PHE A 145 2.97 -43.38 -24.69
N PRO A 146 2.68 -44.51 -24.02
CA PRO A 146 3.00 -45.84 -24.51
C PRO A 146 1.84 -46.32 -25.38
N TYR A 147 1.68 -45.74 -26.56
CA TYR A 147 0.94 -46.40 -27.63
C TYR A 147 1.75 -46.30 -28.91
N SER A 148 2.24 -47.48 -29.27
CA SER A 148 3.02 -47.85 -30.42
C SER A 148 2.32 -47.57 -31.75
N GLU A 149 3.12 -47.15 -32.74
CA GLU A 149 3.18 -47.77 -34.07
C GLU A 149 2.00 -47.53 -35.02
N SER A 150 2.12 -46.51 -35.90
CA SER A 150 2.19 -46.72 -37.36
C SER A 150 2.31 -45.41 -38.15
N MET A 151 3.30 -45.40 -39.04
CA MET A 151 3.52 -44.56 -40.23
C MET A 151 4.24 -43.20 -40.14
N PRO A 152 5.05 -42.89 -41.18
CA PRO A 152 6.04 -41.84 -41.15
C PRO A 152 5.59 -40.56 -41.89
N ASP A 153 6.42 -39.54 -41.70
CA ASP A 153 6.63 -38.37 -42.55
C ASP A 153 5.82 -37.10 -42.24
N SER A 154 6.62 -36.12 -41.77
CA SER A 154 6.50 -34.68 -41.93
C SER A 154 5.21 -34.03 -41.43
N GLU A 155 5.31 -33.26 -40.34
CA GLU A 155 4.82 -31.88 -40.35
C GLU A 155 5.31 -31.09 -39.13
N SER A 156 5.52 -29.81 -39.40
CA SER A 156 6.08 -28.73 -38.58
C SER A 156 5.50 -28.55 -37.17
N LEU A 157 6.40 -28.22 -36.24
CA LEU A 157 6.24 -27.33 -35.07
C LEU A 157 4.84 -26.69 -34.87
N PRO A 158 4.22 -26.81 -33.67
CA PRO A 158 3.02 -26.04 -33.34
C PRO A 158 3.39 -24.62 -32.88
N GLU A 159 4.04 -23.83 -33.75
CA GLU A 159 4.36 -22.41 -33.50
C GLU A 159 3.13 -21.49 -33.72
N SER A 160 2.04 -22.04 -34.24
CA SER A 160 0.80 -21.32 -34.57
C SER A 160 -0.07 -20.94 -33.35
N TRP A 161 -0.01 -21.70 -32.26
CA TRP A 161 -0.94 -21.51 -31.13
C TRP A 161 -0.43 -20.44 -30.17
N THR A 162 0.88 -20.40 -29.92
CA THR A 162 1.54 -19.40 -29.06
C THR A 162 1.45 -17.99 -29.67
N MET A 163 1.62 -17.86 -31.00
CA MET A 163 1.51 -16.56 -31.68
C MET A 163 0.10 -15.96 -31.60
N ARG A 164 -0.95 -16.78 -31.75
CA ARG A 164 -2.34 -16.30 -31.67
C ARG A 164 -2.72 -15.86 -30.26
N SER A 165 -2.33 -16.65 -29.25
CA SER A 165 -2.54 -16.24 -27.85
C SER A 165 -1.74 -14.99 -27.49
N ALA A 166 -0.49 -14.88 -27.95
CA ALA A 166 0.34 -13.71 -27.70
C ALA A 166 -0.24 -12.44 -28.37
N GLN A 167 -0.77 -12.54 -29.59
CA GLN A 167 -1.46 -11.43 -30.25
C GLN A 167 -2.69 -10.96 -29.47
N ILE A 168 -3.50 -11.89 -28.96
CA ILE A 168 -4.68 -11.55 -28.16
C ILE A 168 -4.24 -10.83 -26.87
N ILE A 169 -3.21 -11.34 -26.20
CA ILE A 169 -2.69 -10.74 -24.96
C ILE A 169 -2.13 -9.32 -25.23
N LEU A 170 -1.34 -9.15 -26.30
CA LEU A 170 -0.81 -7.83 -26.69
C LEU A 170 -1.92 -6.85 -27.06
N TYR A 171 -2.96 -7.32 -27.77
CA TYR A 171 -4.14 -6.51 -28.10
C TYR A 171 -4.89 -6.02 -26.84
N TRP A 172 -5.05 -6.87 -25.83
CA TRP A 172 -5.67 -6.46 -24.57
C TRP A 172 -4.80 -5.47 -23.79
N ILE A 173 -3.47 -5.63 -23.82
CA ILE A 173 -2.54 -4.68 -23.18
C ILE A 173 -2.61 -3.30 -23.87
N ASP A 174 -2.56 -3.26 -25.20
CA ASP A 174 -2.70 -2.01 -25.96
C ASP A 174 -4.07 -1.35 -25.72
N THR A 175 -5.15 -2.15 -25.70
CA THR A 175 -6.50 -1.65 -25.42
C THR A 175 -6.60 -1.02 -24.03
N LEU A 176 -6.03 -1.67 -23.01
CA LEU A 176 -6.02 -1.16 -21.63
C LEU A 176 -5.13 0.09 -21.45
N LEU A 177 -4.01 0.15 -22.17
CA LEU A 177 -3.13 1.32 -22.17
C LEU A 177 -3.76 2.53 -22.88
N ASN A 178 -4.49 2.30 -23.97
CA ASN A 178 -5.05 3.38 -24.78
C ASN A 178 -6.37 3.93 -24.22
N ASP A 179 -7.17 3.11 -23.52
CA ASP A 179 -8.39 3.58 -22.84
C ASP A 179 -8.09 4.51 -21.66
N SER A 180 -6.87 4.49 -21.10
CA SER A 180 -6.46 5.43 -20.03
C SER A 180 -6.18 6.87 -20.53
N ILE A 181 -6.11 7.11 -21.85
CA ILE A 181 -5.72 8.43 -22.42
C ILE A 181 -6.92 9.20 -22.99
N ARG A 182 -8.11 8.61 -23.12
CA ARG A 182 -9.27 9.27 -23.74
C ARG A 182 -10.05 10.15 -22.75
N VAL A 183 -9.44 11.25 -22.31
CA VAL A 183 -10.20 12.41 -21.81
C VAL A 183 -11.00 12.97 -23.00
N PRO A 184 -12.33 13.15 -22.91
CA PRO A 184 -13.10 13.71 -24.00
C PRO A 184 -12.83 15.21 -24.07
N THR A 185 -11.95 15.65 -24.95
CA THR A 185 -11.94 17.03 -25.41
C THR A 185 -13.15 17.23 -26.32
N GLY A 186 -14.27 17.63 -25.70
CA GLY A 186 -15.35 18.27 -26.42
C GLY A 186 -14.85 19.57 -27.04
N SER A 187 -14.79 19.64 -28.36
CA SER A 187 -14.67 20.90 -29.09
C SER A 187 -16.08 21.40 -29.43
N PHE A 188 -16.32 22.65 -29.05
CA PHE A 188 -17.45 23.50 -29.45
C PHE A 188 -17.56 23.66 -30.97
#